data_AF-A0A7K9CYD3-F1
#
_entry.id   AF-A0A7K9CYD3-F1
#
_cell.length_a   1.000
_cell.length_b   1.000
_cell.length_c   1.000
_cell.angle_alpha   90.00
_cell.angle_beta   90.00
_cell.angle_gamma   90.00
#
_symmetry.space_group_name_H-M   'P 1'
#
loop_
_entity.id
_entity.type
_entity.pdbx_description
1 polymer ?
#
loop_
_entity_poly.entity_id
_entity_poly.type
_entity_poly.pdbx_seq_one_letter_code
_entity_poly.pdbx_strand_id
1 'polypeptide(L)'
;SSQTYSQGIELACQKEREFVKHSVECAWNLAEAQQKLGTLALHNSESCNQEFAQAKTEAAELRWREEEWRKKEEALNQRERQNQWNTDPVSKEVFNKSFINQKRKESEDEDVSEPLTQKHEQKIRHFGMLSRWDDSQRFLSDHPYLVCEETSRYLMLWCFHLEAEQKRALMEQVAHQAVVMQFIIEIAKSCNVDPRGCFRLFFQKAKVREDYFEAFKNELEAFKTRVRVWSQSHGFQTMLLHDLSVNPGLLRSIKLSIFHLLQNTSDLQGSINTDVCSLNSVIQRDEEESKMMDTV
;
A
#
# COMPACT_ATOMS: atom_id res chain seq x y z
N SER A 1 -111.80 -7.54 -37.75
CA SER A 1 -110.88 -6.85 -38.67
C SER A 1 -110.33 -5.52 -38.15
N SER A 2 -111.02 -4.76 -37.29
CA SER A 2 -110.51 -3.45 -36.81
C SER A 2 -109.38 -3.53 -35.77
N GLN A 3 -109.35 -4.56 -34.93
CA GLN A 3 -108.31 -4.74 -33.90
C GLN A 3 -106.92 -5.07 -34.49
N THR A 4 -106.88 -5.91 -35.53
CA THR A 4 -105.65 -6.30 -36.22
C THR A 4 -105.04 -5.15 -37.04
N TYR A 5 -105.88 -4.27 -37.61
CA TYR A 5 -105.43 -3.07 -38.33
C TYR A 5 -104.83 -2.02 -37.39
N SER A 6 -105.47 -1.76 -36.24
CA SER A 6 -104.96 -0.83 -35.22
C SER A 6 -103.61 -1.29 -34.65
N GLN A 7 -103.48 -2.60 -34.37
CA GLN A 7 -102.25 -3.17 -33.83
C GLN A 7 -101.08 -3.14 -34.85
N GLY A 8 -101.36 -3.29 -36.14
CA GLY A 8 -100.37 -3.14 -37.20
C GLY A 8 -99.84 -1.71 -37.35
N ILE A 9 -100.72 -0.71 -37.24
CA ILE A 9 -100.33 0.71 -37.28
C ILE A 9 -99.49 1.08 -36.06
N GLU A 10 -99.87 0.62 -34.88
CA GLU A 10 -99.13 0.91 -33.64
C GLU A 10 -97.71 0.32 -33.67
N LEU A 11 -97.55 -0.89 -34.23
CA LEU A 11 -96.26 -1.54 -34.40
C LEU A 11 -95.37 -0.86 -35.47
N ALA A 12 -95.98 -0.32 -36.53
CA ALA A 12 -95.28 0.50 -37.52
C ALA A 12 -94.80 1.84 -36.91
N CYS A 13 -95.67 2.52 -36.14
CA CYS A 13 -95.31 3.74 -35.41
C CYS A 13 -94.19 3.50 -34.39
N GLN A 14 -94.19 2.35 -33.70
CA GLN A 14 -93.14 1.99 -32.76
C GLN A 14 -91.80 1.77 -33.48
N LYS A 15 -91.79 1.01 -34.59
CA LYS A 15 -90.59 0.81 -35.42
C LYS A 15 -90.04 2.12 -35.96
N GLU A 16 -90.89 3.02 -36.43
CA GLU A 16 -90.46 4.33 -36.95
C GLU A 16 -89.82 5.18 -35.84
N ARG A 17 -90.41 5.20 -34.65
CA ARG A 17 -89.81 5.89 -33.48
C ARG A 17 -88.46 5.32 -33.10
N GLU A 18 -88.31 4.00 -33.10
CA GLU A 18 -87.04 3.34 -32.80
C GLU A 18 -85.99 3.62 -33.88
N PHE A 19 -86.38 3.59 -35.15
CA PHE A 19 -85.51 3.94 -36.27
C PHE A 19 -85.05 5.40 -36.20
N VAL A 20 -85.97 6.34 -35.97
CA VAL A 20 -85.64 7.76 -35.79
C VAL A 20 -84.73 7.95 -34.58
N LYS A 21 -85.00 7.28 -33.46
CA LYS A 21 -84.14 7.33 -32.27
C LYS A 21 -82.71 6.89 -32.59
N HIS A 22 -82.53 5.74 -33.24
CA HIS A 22 -81.21 5.24 -33.60
C HIS A 22 -80.51 6.12 -34.64
N SER A 23 -81.24 6.68 -35.61
CA SER A 23 -80.70 7.61 -36.60
C SER A 23 -80.19 8.89 -35.94
N VAL A 24 -80.98 9.48 -35.04
CA VAL A 24 -80.59 10.68 -34.29
C VAL A 24 -79.40 10.39 -33.36
N GLU A 25 -79.40 9.26 -32.66
CA GLU A 25 -78.29 8.85 -31.79
C GLU A 25 -77.00 8.63 -32.60
N CYS A 26 -77.09 7.99 -33.77
CA CYS A 26 -75.96 7.81 -34.68
C CYS A 26 -75.43 9.15 -35.21
N ALA A 27 -76.32 10.05 -35.64
CA ALA A 27 -75.96 11.37 -36.13
C ALA A 27 -75.32 12.23 -35.03
N TRP A 28 -75.84 12.16 -33.80
CA TRP A 28 -75.27 12.84 -32.64
C TRP A 28 -73.87 12.32 -32.30
N ASN A 29 -73.71 11.00 -32.22
CA ASN A 29 -72.42 10.38 -31.93
C ASN A 29 -71.37 10.69 -33.01
N LEU A 30 -71.77 10.75 -34.29
CA LEU A 30 -70.89 11.16 -35.38
C LEU A 30 -70.47 12.63 -35.24
N ALA A 31 -71.40 13.53 -34.96
CA ALA A 31 -71.10 14.94 -34.75
C ALA A 31 -70.16 15.15 -33.55
N GLU A 32 -70.39 14.43 -32.46
CA GLU A 32 -69.52 14.47 -31.27
C GLU A 32 -68.11 13.93 -31.58
N ALA A 33 -68.01 12.83 -32.33
CA ALA A 33 -66.73 12.28 -32.77
C ALA A 33 -65.97 13.27 -33.69
N GLN A 34 -66.67 13.92 -34.62
CA GLN A 34 -66.08 14.94 -35.51
C GLN A 34 -65.60 16.17 -34.72
N GLN A 35 -66.39 16.63 -33.74
CA GLN A 35 -65.98 17.73 -32.86
C GLN A 35 -64.72 17.37 -32.06
N LYS A 36 -64.66 16.17 -31.48
CA LYS A 36 -63.47 15.68 -30.75
C LYS A 36 -62.22 15.64 -31.63
N LEU A 37 -62.35 15.17 -32.87
CA LEU A 37 -61.25 15.18 -33.84
C LEU A 37 -60.77 16.60 -34.16
N GLY A 38 -61.69 17.55 -34.34
CA GLY A 38 -61.36 18.96 -34.58
C GLY A 38 -60.57 19.58 -33.42
N THR A 39 -61.05 19.38 -32.17
CA THR A 39 -60.36 19.89 -30.98
C THR A 39 -58.97 19.28 -30.81
N LEU A 40 -58.81 17.97 -31.03
CA LEU A 40 -57.52 17.30 -30.93
C LEU A 40 -56.54 17.78 -32.01
N ALA A 41 -57.01 18.02 -33.25
CA ALA A 41 -56.18 18.52 -34.33
C ALA A 41 -55.66 19.95 -34.06
N LEU A 42 -56.52 20.83 -33.54
CA LEU A 42 -56.12 22.20 -33.15
C LEU A 42 -55.08 22.17 -32.02
N HIS A 43 -55.34 21.41 -30.96
CA HIS A 43 -54.40 21.30 -29.83
C HIS A 43 -53.04 20.73 -30.28
N ASN A 44 -53.03 19.72 -31.16
CA ASN A 44 -51.79 19.16 -31.69
C ASN A 44 -51.02 20.19 -32.54
N SER A 45 -51.71 20.97 -33.37
CA SER A 45 -51.09 22.03 -34.16
C SER A 45 -50.51 23.15 -33.29
N GLU A 46 -51.24 23.61 -32.28
CA GLU A 46 -50.77 24.66 -31.36
C GLU A 46 -49.58 24.18 -30.52
N SER A 47 -49.66 22.97 -29.97
CA SER A 47 -48.56 22.34 -29.22
C SER A 47 -47.29 22.20 -30.08
N CYS A 48 -47.43 21.69 -31.31
CA CYS A 48 -46.31 21.55 -32.24
C CYS A 48 -45.68 22.90 -32.61
N ASN A 49 -46.50 23.93 -32.86
CA ASN A 49 -46.02 25.27 -33.16
C ASN A 49 -45.28 25.90 -31.96
N GLN A 50 -45.75 25.67 -30.74
CA GLN A 50 -45.11 26.16 -29.52
C GLN A 50 -43.76 25.49 -29.29
N GLU A 51 -43.68 24.16 -29.40
CA GLU A 51 -42.42 23.41 -29.30
C GLU A 51 -41.41 23.84 -30.37
N PHE A 52 -41.87 24.03 -31.61
CA PHE A 52 -41.02 24.51 -32.69
C PHE A 52 -40.46 25.92 -32.41
N ALA A 53 -41.29 26.83 -31.89
CA ALA A 53 -40.85 28.18 -31.53
C ALA A 53 -39.81 28.15 -30.39
N GLN A 54 -40.03 27.33 -29.37
CA GLN A 54 -39.10 27.15 -28.24
C GLN A 54 -37.76 26.55 -28.70
N ALA A 55 -37.79 25.48 -29.50
CA ALA A 55 -36.59 24.87 -30.05
C ALA A 55 -35.79 25.85 -30.93
N LYS A 56 -36.48 26.72 -31.69
CA LYS A 56 -35.84 27.75 -32.51
C LYS A 56 -35.16 28.82 -31.66
N THR A 57 -35.78 29.27 -30.57
CA THR A 57 -35.17 30.24 -29.64
C THR A 57 -33.96 29.63 -28.91
N GLU A 58 -34.09 28.40 -28.42
CA GLU A 58 -33.01 27.69 -27.74
C GLU A 58 -31.81 27.45 -28.69
N ALA A 59 -32.08 27.05 -29.93
CA ALA A 59 -31.03 26.88 -30.93
C ALA A 59 -30.29 28.19 -31.24
N ALA A 60 -30.98 29.34 -31.22
CA ALA A 60 -30.35 30.64 -31.42
C ALA A 60 -29.47 31.04 -30.22
N GLU A 61 -29.93 30.80 -28.99
CA GLU A 61 -29.14 31.03 -27.77
C GLU A 61 -27.89 30.15 -27.71
N LEU A 62 -28.00 28.88 -28.08
CA LEU A 62 -26.87 27.95 -28.13
C LEU A 62 -25.82 28.39 -29.15
N ARG A 63 -26.23 28.82 -30.36
CA ARG A 63 -25.31 29.36 -31.37
C ARG A 63 -24.60 30.62 -30.89
N TRP A 64 -25.31 31.52 -30.20
CA TRP A 64 -24.70 32.70 -29.60
C TRP A 64 -23.64 32.31 -28.55
N ARG A 65 -23.95 31.35 -27.68
CA ARG A 65 -23.02 30.86 -26.65
C ARG A 65 -21.79 30.18 -27.26
N GLU A 66 -21.96 29.38 -28.30
CA GLU A 66 -20.86 28.76 -29.06
C GLU A 66 -19.92 29.83 -29.63
N GLU A 67 -20.46 30.89 -30.24
CA GLU A 67 -19.68 32.00 -30.77
C GLU A 67 -18.90 32.76 -29.69
N GLU A 68 -19.51 33.01 -28.52
CA GLU A 68 -18.81 33.60 -27.38
C GLU A 68 -17.67 32.70 -26.86
N TRP A 69 -17.90 31.39 -26.79
CA TRP A 69 -16.87 30.44 -26.38
C TRP A 69 -15.73 30.36 -27.39
N ARG A 70 -16.03 30.39 -28.69
CA ARG A 70 -15.02 30.45 -29.74
C ARG A 70 -14.12 31.68 -29.59
N LYS A 71 -14.69 32.86 -29.31
CA LYS A 71 -13.90 34.07 -29.03
C LYS A 71 -13.02 33.93 -27.79
N LYS A 72 -13.53 33.29 -26.72
CA LYS A 72 -12.75 33.01 -25.50
C LYS A 72 -11.61 32.02 -25.76
N GLU A 73 -11.85 30.99 -26.55
CA GLU A 73 -10.84 30.01 -26.97
C GLU A 73 -9.75 30.70 -27.81
N GLU A 74 -10.13 31.54 -28.78
CA GLU A 74 -9.17 32.32 -29.57
C GLU A 74 -8.33 33.26 -28.71
N ALA A 75 -8.93 33.92 -27.71
CA ALA A 75 -8.21 34.78 -26.78
C ALA A 75 -7.21 33.99 -25.89
N LEU A 76 -7.59 32.79 -25.44
CA LEU A 76 -6.68 31.89 -24.72
C LEU A 76 -5.54 31.42 -25.60
N ASN A 77 -5.82 31.02 -26.85
CA ASN A 77 -4.80 30.57 -27.81
C ASN A 77 -3.83 31.71 -28.17
N GLN A 78 -4.32 32.96 -28.30
CA GLN A 78 -3.45 34.13 -28.49
C GLN A 78 -2.55 34.37 -27.27
N ARG A 79 -3.08 34.25 -26.04
CA ARG A 79 -2.29 34.33 -24.81
C ARG A 79 -1.26 33.21 -24.73
N GLU A 80 -1.62 31.98 -25.08
CA GLU A 80 -0.73 30.83 -25.12
C GLU A 80 0.41 31.05 -26.11
N ARG A 81 0.11 31.53 -27.33
CA ARG A 81 1.12 31.90 -28.32
C ARG A 81 2.02 33.02 -27.82
N GLN A 82 1.50 34.05 -27.17
CA GLN A 82 2.32 35.12 -26.57
C GLN A 82 3.23 34.59 -25.46
N ASN A 83 2.74 33.66 -24.63
CA ASN A 83 3.52 33.04 -23.55
C ASN A 83 4.62 32.09 -24.08
N GLN A 84 4.39 31.45 -25.24
CA GLN A 84 5.39 30.62 -25.91
C GLN A 84 6.64 31.42 -26.35
N TRP A 85 6.52 32.72 -26.63
CA TRP A 85 7.67 33.59 -26.96
C TRP A 85 8.39 34.16 -25.72
N ASN A 86 7.79 34.08 -24.54
CA ASN A 86 8.37 34.54 -23.27
C ASN A 86 9.08 33.42 -22.48
N THR A 87 9.16 32.22 -23.04
CA THR A 87 9.87 31.09 -22.45
C THR A 87 11.17 30.93 -23.24
N ASP A 88 12.31 31.22 -22.59
CA ASP A 88 13.63 30.90 -23.13
C ASP A 88 13.65 29.45 -23.67
N PRO A 89 14.45 29.14 -24.71
CA PRO A 89 14.49 27.80 -25.31
C PRO A 89 15.06 26.78 -24.31
N VAL A 90 14.21 26.26 -23.43
CA VAL A 90 14.48 25.10 -22.61
C VAL A 90 14.65 23.94 -23.57
N SER A 91 15.91 23.51 -23.68
CA SER A 91 16.35 22.33 -24.43
C SER A 91 15.36 21.17 -24.25
N LYS A 92 14.80 20.66 -25.36
CA LYS A 92 14.01 19.43 -25.35
C LYS A 92 14.86 18.31 -24.76
N GLU A 93 14.48 17.81 -23.60
CA GLU A 93 15.10 16.66 -22.96
C GLU A 93 14.86 15.42 -23.84
N VAL A 94 15.89 15.04 -24.62
CA VAL A 94 15.81 13.96 -25.63
C VAL A 94 15.85 12.57 -25.00
N PHE A 95 16.24 12.46 -23.72
CA PHE A 95 16.39 11.18 -23.04
C PHE A 95 16.07 11.29 -21.55
N ASN A 96 14.85 10.90 -21.18
CA ASN A 96 14.48 10.68 -19.78
C ASN A 96 14.26 9.17 -19.57
N LYS A 97 15.27 8.50 -19.02
CA LYS A 97 15.17 7.08 -18.62
C LYS A 97 15.16 7.00 -17.11
N SER A 98 13.96 7.02 -16.54
CA SER A 98 13.75 6.79 -15.12
C SER A 98 13.72 5.29 -14.85
N PHE A 99 14.75 4.78 -14.18
CA PHE A 99 14.74 3.41 -13.64
C PHE A 99 14.07 3.43 -12.27
N ILE A 100 12.82 2.98 -12.20
CA ILE A 100 12.18 2.67 -10.92
C ILE A 100 12.75 1.33 -10.47
N ASN A 101 13.46 1.32 -9.35
CA ASN A 101 13.95 0.09 -8.74
C ASN A 101 12.74 -0.65 -8.14
N GLN A 102 11.99 -1.37 -8.98
CA GLN A 102 10.85 -2.17 -8.55
C GLN A 102 11.40 -3.22 -7.58
N LYS A 103 10.85 -3.27 -6.35
CA LYS A 103 11.22 -4.28 -5.35
C LYS A 103 11.17 -5.64 -6.04
N ARG A 104 12.35 -6.26 -6.27
CA ARG A 104 12.40 -7.67 -6.66
C ARG A 104 11.71 -8.43 -5.55
N LYS A 105 10.65 -9.18 -5.90
CA LYS A 105 10.17 -10.24 -5.01
C LYS A 105 11.38 -11.13 -4.77
N GLU A 106 11.63 -11.42 -3.49
CA GLU A 106 12.54 -12.49 -3.09
C GLU A 106 11.93 -13.79 -3.62
N SER A 107 12.23 -14.12 -4.88
CA SER A 107 12.28 -15.52 -5.27
C SER A 107 13.43 -16.08 -4.47
N GLU A 108 13.12 -17.08 -3.65
CA GLU A 108 14.06 -18.03 -3.10
C GLU A 108 14.74 -18.74 -4.28
N ASP A 109 15.62 -18.04 -4.99
CA ASP A 109 16.61 -18.66 -5.84
C ASP A 109 17.65 -19.22 -4.89
N GLU A 110 17.35 -20.44 -4.43
CA GLU A 110 18.28 -21.44 -3.91
C GLU A 110 19.33 -21.72 -5.01
N ASP A 111 20.15 -20.72 -5.32
CA ASP A 111 21.36 -20.94 -6.09
C ASP A 111 22.31 -21.67 -5.16
N VAL A 112 22.62 -22.91 -5.52
CA VAL A 112 23.48 -23.88 -4.84
C VAL A 112 24.92 -23.36 -4.90
N SER A 113 25.14 -22.28 -4.17
CA SER A 113 26.42 -21.70 -3.83
C SER A 113 26.69 -22.03 -2.37
N GLU A 114 27.94 -22.35 -2.04
CA GLU A 114 28.38 -22.61 -0.66
C GLU A 114 27.72 -21.64 0.33
N PRO A 115 27.25 -22.11 1.50
CA PRO A 115 26.50 -21.28 2.43
C PRO A 115 27.28 -19.99 2.68
N LEU A 116 26.61 -18.83 2.63
CA LEU A 116 27.21 -17.49 2.76
C LEU A 116 28.20 -17.40 3.93
N THR A 117 27.94 -18.18 4.98
CA THR A 117 28.79 -18.35 6.17
C THR A 117 30.19 -18.87 5.88
N GLN A 118 30.37 -19.76 4.89
CA GLN A 118 31.66 -20.35 4.55
C GLN A 118 32.53 -19.39 3.72
N LYS A 119 31.93 -18.66 2.78
CA LYS A 119 32.65 -17.67 1.96
C LYS A 119 33.11 -16.45 2.76
N HIS A 120 32.45 -16.15 3.88
CA HIS A 120 32.70 -14.94 4.67
C HIS A 120 33.02 -15.20 6.14
N GLU A 121 33.38 -16.44 6.48
CA GLU A 121 33.62 -16.88 7.86
C GLU A 121 34.60 -15.98 8.61
N GLN A 122 35.73 -15.64 7.98
CA GLN A 122 36.76 -14.80 8.59
C GLN A 122 36.22 -13.41 8.98
N LYS A 123 35.34 -12.84 8.16
CA LYS A 123 34.72 -11.54 8.42
C LYS A 123 33.64 -11.63 9.50
N ILE A 124 32.88 -12.73 9.54
CA ILE A 124 31.92 -13.00 10.62
C ILE A 124 32.66 -13.14 11.94
N ARG A 125 33.77 -13.89 11.98
CA ARG A 125 34.61 -14.01 13.18
C ARG A 125 35.21 -12.68 13.58
N HIS A 126 35.68 -11.87 12.63
CA HIS A 126 36.19 -10.53 12.93
C HIS A 126 35.11 -9.66 13.58
N PHE A 127 33.90 -9.64 13.02
CA PHE A 127 32.76 -8.95 13.64
C PHE A 127 32.52 -9.42 15.07
N GLY A 128 32.52 -10.75 15.30
CA GLY A 128 32.37 -11.36 16.62
C GLY A 128 33.43 -10.93 17.66
N MET A 129 34.59 -10.45 17.20
CA MET A 129 35.66 -9.98 18.08
C MET A 129 35.54 -8.49 18.45
N LEU A 130 34.67 -7.73 17.79
CA LEU A 130 34.48 -6.30 18.07
C LEU A 130 33.73 -6.11 19.40
N SER A 131 33.89 -4.95 20.03
CA SER A 131 33.12 -4.56 21.23
C SER A 131 32.54 -3.16 21.13
N ARG A 132 33.28 -2.22 20.55
CA ARG A 132 32.86 -0.82 20.44
C ARG A 132 31.73 -0.68 19.41
N TRP A 133 30.72 0.11 19.77
CA TRP A 133 29.56 0.38 18.92
C TRP A 133 29.94 1.03 17.59
N ASP A 134 30.83 2.02 17.63
CA ASP A 134 31.28 2.72 16.42
C ASP A 134 32.02 1.80 15.45
N ASP A 135 32.90 0.95 15.98
CA ASP A 135 33.67 -0.01 15.18
C ASP A 135 32.75 -1.06 14.57
N SER A 136 31.79 -1.57 15.34
CA SER A 136 30.80 -2.55 14.88
C SER A 136 29.90 -1.96 13.79
N GLN A 137 29.40 -0.75 13.98
CA GLN A 137 28.56 -0.05 13.00
C GLN A 137 29.33 0.28 11.71
N ARG A 138 30.60 0.70 11.83
CA ARG A 138 31.47 0.98 10.68
C ARG A 138 31.75 -0.31 9.91
N PHE A 139 32.12 -1.38 10.60
CA PHE A 139 32.39 -2.68 9.99
C PHE A 139 31.19 -3.23 9.21
N LEU A 140 29.98 -3.14 9.78
CA LEU A 140 28.76 -3.54 9.07
C LEU A 140 28.40 -2.61 7.91
N SER A 141 28.81 -1.34 7.96
CA SER A 141 28.66 -0.43 6.81
C SER A 141 29.60 -0.80 5.66
N ASP A 142 30.81 -1.25 5.97
CA ASP A 142 31.79 -1.71 4.97
C ASP A 142 31.44 -3.13 4.45
N HIS A 143 30.70 -3.92 5.23
CA HIS A 143 30.27 -5.27 4.88
C HIS A 143 28.77 -5.51 5.13
N PRO A 144 27.85 -4.85 4.37
CA PRO A 144 26.41 -4.93 4.63
C PRO A 144 25.82 -6.34 4.47
N TYR A 145 26.43 -7.18 3.63
CA TYR A 145 25.99 -8.56 3.40
C TYR A 145 26.16 -9.47 4.64
N LEU A 146 26.90 -9.04 5.65
CA LEU A 146 26.99 -9.76 6.93
C LEU A 146 25.75 -9.56 7.80
N VAL A 147 24.93 -8.54 7.51
CA VAL A 147 23.71 -8.24 8.25
C VAL A 147 22.59 -9.17 7.76
N CYS A 148 22.57 -10.40 8.26
CA CYS A 148 21.58 -11.42 7.93
C CYS A 148 21.40 -12.45 9.06
N GLU A 149 20.35 -13.26 8.98
CA GLU A 149 20.04 -14.28 10.00
C GLU A 149 21.12 -15.36 10.10
N GLU A 150 21.74 -15.73 8.98
CA GLU A 150 22.79 -16.74 8.94
C GLU A 150 24.01 -16.34 9.77
N THR A 151 24.38 -15.06 9.74
CA THR A 151 25.48 -14.52 10.54
C THR A 151 25.14 -14.57 12.03
N SER A 152 23.92 -14.17 12.42
CA SER A 152 23.46 -14.28 13.82
C SER A 152 23.56 -15.72 14.31
N ARG A 153 23.04 -16.67 13.51
CA ARG A 153 23.05 -18.10 13.85
C ARG A 153 24.48 -18.65 13.96
N TYR A 154 25.38 -18.25 13.06
CA TYR A 154 26.79 -18.66 13.14
C TYR A 154 27.45 -18.18 14.44
N LEU A 155 27.26 -16.92 14.81
CA LEU A 155 27.85 -16.35 16.04
C LEU A 155 27.29 -17.03 17.29
N MET A 156 25.99 -17.31 17.33
CA MET A 156 25.37 -18.06 18.43
C MET A 156 25.96 -19.47 18.55
N LEU A 157 26.07 -20.20 17.44
CA LEU A 157 26.68 -21.54 17.44
C LEU A 157 28.15 -21.49 17.87
N TRP A 158 28.89 -20.47 17.42
CA TRP A 158 30.27 -20.27 17.82
C TRP A 158 30.40 -20.06 19.34
N CYS A 159 29.45 -19.36 19.99
CA CYS A 159 29.43 -19.23 21.45
C CYS A 159 29.32 -20.60 22.16
N PHE A 160 28.46 -21.49 21.66
CA PHE A 160 28.33 -22.85 22.22
C PHE A 160 29.61 -23.67 22.05
N HIS A 161 30.27 -23.60 20.89
CA HIS A 161 31.57 -24.24 20.68
C HIS A 161 32.65 -23.67 21.59
N LEU A 162 32.69 -22.35 21.80
CA LEU A 162 33.66 -21.73 22.69
C LEU A 162 33.46 -22.14 24.16
N GLU A 163 32.21 -22.27 24.62
CA GLU A 163 31.92 -22.78 25.97
C GLU A 163 32.31 -24.27 26.09
N ALA A 164 32.06 -25.08 25.05
CA ALA A 164 32.51 -26.48 24.97
C ALA A 164 34.02 -26.63 25.16
N GLU A 165 34.78 -25.73 24.53
CA GLU A 165 36.24 -25.66 24.61
C GLU A 165 36.74 -24.96 25.89
N GLN A 166 35.83 -24.57 26.80
CA GLN A 166 36.12 -23.81 28.02
C GLN A 166 36.78 -22.43 27.78
N LYS A 167 36.62 -21.85 26.57
CA LYS A 167 37.12 -20.52 26.20
C LYS A 167 36.12 -19.42 26.60
N ARG A 168 35.79 -19.35 27.89
CA ARG A 168 34.70 -18.51 28.42
C ARG A 168 34.84 -17.02 28.11
N ALA A 169 36.02 -16.44 28.33
CA ALA A 169 36.24 -15.01 28.06
C ALA A 169 36.00 -14.65 26.58
N LEU A 170 36.39 -15.54 25.67
CA LEU A 170 36.15 -15.38 24.24
C LEU A 170 34.68 -15.60 23.88
N MET A 171 34.01 -16.59 24.51
CA MET A 171 32.57 -16.80 24.35
C MET A 171 31.79 -15.54 24.73
N GLU A 172 32.11 -14.89 25.86
CA GLU A 172 31.41 -13.68 26.29
C GLU A 172 31.58 -12.50 25.33
N GLN A 173 32.78 -12.37 24.74
CA GLN A 173 33.05 -11.38 23.71
C GLN A 173 32.21 -11.63 22.45
N VAL A 174 32.19 -12.87 21.96
CA VAL A 174 31.41 -13.24 20.77
C VAL A 174 29.91 -13.13 21.04
N ALA A 175 29.47 -13.48 22.26
CA ALA A 175 28.09 -13.40 22.70
C ALA A 175 27.55 -11.98 22.63
N HIS A 176 28.36 -10.98 22.99
CA HIS A 176 28.00 -9.57 22.83
C HIS A 176 27.57 -9.29 21.38
N GLN A 177 28.41 -9.66 20.41
CA GLN A 177 28.14 -9.39 18.99
C GLN A 177 27.04 -10.28 18.39
N ALA A 178 26.88 -11.51 18.89
CA ALA A 178 25.77 -12.37 18.54
C ALA A 178 24.43 -11.71 18.89
N VAL A 179 24.32 -11.16 20.10
CA VAL A 179 23.11 -10.47 20.57
C VAL A 179 22.91 -9.14 19.81
N VAL A 180 23.99 -8.43 19.46
CA VAL A 180 23.89 -7.23 18.60
C VAL A 180 23.26 -7.55 17.26
N MET A 181 23.77 -8.58 16.57
CA MET A 181 23.20 -9.01 15.29
C MET A 181 21.73 -9.43 15.45
N GLN A 182 21.40 -10.14 16.53
CA GLN A 182 20.03 -10.56 16.81
C GLN A 182 19.08 -9.37 17.01
N PHE A 183 19.48 -8.34 17.76
CA PHE A 183 18.68 -7.14 17.96
C PHE A 183 18.50 -6.34 16.66
N ILE A 184 19.52 -6.30 15.79
CA ILE A 184 19.40 -5.69 14.46
C ILE A 184 18.31 -6.39 13.63
N ILE A 185 18.32 -7.73 13.60
CA ILE A 185 17.31 -8.54 12.91
C ILE A 185 15.92 -8.31 13.51
N GLU A 186 15.81 -8.23 14.83
CA GLU A 186 14.53 -8.02 15.52
C GLU A 186 13.93 -6.63 15.21
N ILE A 187 14.76 -5.58 15.18
CA ILE A 187 14.32 -4.26 14.72
C ILE A 187 13.81 -4.33 13.28
N ALA A 188 14.54 -5.01 12.40
CA ALA A 188 14.16 -5.14 10.99
C ALA A 188 12.80 -5.82 10.82
N LYS A 189 12.57 -6.90 11.57
CA LYS A 189 11.28 -7.61 11.64
C LYS A 189 10.17 -6.69 12.13
N SER A 190 10.38 -5.96 13.22
CA SER A 190 9.38 -5.03 13.76
C SER A 190 9.01 -3.89 12.79
N CYS A 191 9.96 -3.47 11.96
CA CYS A 191 9.79 -2.39 10.99
C CYS A 191 9.39 -2.90 9.59
N ASN A 192 9.33 -4.21 9.38
CA ASN A 192 9.09 -4.86 8.09
C ASN A 192 10.01 -4.34 6.96
N VAL A 193 11.30 -4.20 7.27
CA VAL A 193 12.36 -3.75 6.36
C VAL A 193 13.51 -4.75 6.35
N ASP A 194 14.29 -4.77 5.27
CA ASP A 194 15.52 -5.56 5.23
C ASP A 194 16.51 -5.05 6.31
N PRO A 195 17.15 -5.94 7.08
CA PRO A 195 18.02 -5.56 8.20
C PRO A 195 19.25 -4.74 7.76
N ARG A 196 19.72 -4.91 6.51
CA ARG A 196 20.82 -4.12 5.92
C ARG A 196 20.41 -2.66 5.72
N GLY A 197 19.12 -2.39 5.60
CA GLY A 197 18.57 -1.04 5.49
C GLY A 197 18.42 -0.30 6.82
N CYS A 198 18.32 -1.03 7.95
CA CYS A 198 17.99 -0.44 9.25
C CYS A 198 18.98 -0.72 10.38
N PHE A 199 20.07 -1.47 10.16
CA PHE A 199 21.00 -1.82 11.25
C PHE A 199 21.57 -0.62 12.01
N ARG A 200 21.72 0.55 11.37
CA ARG A 200 22.18 1.78 12.03
C ARG A 200 21.22 2.26 13.13
N LEU A 201 19.93 1.96 13.01
CA LEU A 201 18.91 2.33 13.99
C LEU A 201 19.15 1.63 15.34
N PHE A 202 19.65 0.40 15.32
CA PHE A 202 20.06 -0.32 16.54
C PHE A 202 21.12 0.48 17.31
N PHE A 203 22.22 0.83 16.65
CA PHE A 203 23.33 1.55 17.28
C PHE A 203 22.94 2.94 17.77
N GLN A 204 22.03 3.61 17.06
CA GLN A 204 21.47 4.89 17.51
C GLN A 204 20.64 4.70 18.79
N LYS A 205 19.74 3.71 18.82
CA LYS A 205 18.89 3.41 19.99
C LYS A 205 19.72 2.98 21.19
N ALA A 206 20.72 2.11 21.01
CA ALA A 206 21.58 1.61 22.07
C ALA A 206 22.44 2.72 22.73
N LYS A 207 22.73 3.82 22.03
CA LYS A 207 23.52 4.95 22.57
C LYS A 207 22.67 6.00 23.30
N VAL A 208 21.42 6.17 22.91
CA VAL A 208 20.57 7.29 23.37
C VAL A 208 19.56 6.86 24.43
N ARG A 209 19.09 5.62 24.37
CA ARG A 209 17.98 5.13 25.19
C ARG A 209 18.45 4.11 26.22
N GLU A 210 18.44 4.50 27.50
CA GLU A 210 18.88 3.67 28.62
C GLU A 210 18.00 2.42 28.80
N ASP A 211 16.69 2.54 28.60
CA ASP A 211 15.73 1.43 28.62
C ASP A 211 16.06 0.36 27.58
N TYR A 212 16.45 0.79 26.38
CA TYR A 212 16.84 -0.12 25.31
C TYR A 212 18.18 -0.80 25.60
N PHE A 213 19.13 -0.03 26.15
CA PHE A 213 20.43 -0.57 26.52
C PHE A 213 20.34 -1.57 27.69
N GLU A 214 19.44 -1.35 28.63
CA GLU A 214 19.17 -2.28 29.74
C GLU A 214 18.53 -3.58 29.23
N ALA A 215 17.57 -3.50 28.31
CA ALA A 215 17.01 -4.67 27.65
C ALA A 215 18.09 -5.49 26.92
N PHE A 216 19.02 -4.82 26.24
CA PHE A 216 20.17 -5.46 25.60
C PHE A 216 21.09 -6.18 26.62
N LYS A 217 21.45 -5.53 27.74
CA LYS A 217 22.26 -6.17 28.79
C LYS A 217 21.58 -7.39 29.38
N ASN A 218 20.28 -7.30 29.66
CA ASN A 218 19.51 -8.39 30.22
C ASN A 218 19.47 -9.60 29.27
N GLU A 219 19.24 -9.36 27.97
CA GLU A 219 19.26 -10.45 26.99
C GLU A 219 20.67 -11.03 26.81
N LEU A 220 21.71 -10.20 26.88
CA LEU A 220 23.10 -10.67 26.82
C LEU A 220 23.46 -11.58 28.00
N GLU A 221 23.07 -11.23 29.23
CA GLU A 221 23.26 -12.10 30.40
C GLU A 221 22.41 -13.37 30.33
N ALA A 222 21.17 -13.26 29.85
CA ALA A 222 20.31 -14.41 29.65
C ALA A 222 20.91 -15.38 28.63
N PHE A 223 21.39 -14.87 27.49
CA PHE A 223 22.05 -15.68 26.46
C PHE A 223 23.32 -16.37 26.99
N LYS A 224 24.21 -15.64 27.68
CA LYS A 224 25.40 -16.23 28.32
C LYS A 224 25.04 -17.33 29.31
N THR A 225 23.98 -17.12 30.10
CA THR A 225 23.48 -18.13 31.04
C THR A 225 22.99 -19.38 30.32
N ARG A 226 22.21 -19.22 29.23
CA ARG A 226 21.75 -20.36 28.41
C ARG A 226 22.92 -21.16 27.84
N VAL A 227 23.96 -20.49 27.32
CA VAL A 227 25.17 -21.14 26.79
C VAL A 227 25.92 -21.92 27.88
N ARG A 228 26.08 -21.34 29.08
CA ARG A 228 26.76 -22.00 30.21
C ARG A 228 25.98 -23.21 30.74
N VAL A 229 24.66 -23.08 30.90
CA VAL A 229 23.79 -24.19 31.35
C VAL A 229 23.81 -25.33 30.33
N TRP A 230 23.82 -25.01 29.04
CA TRP A 230 23.90 -26.01 27.99
C TRP A 230 25.16 -26.88 28.10
N SER A 231 26.31 -26.28 28.41
CA SER A 231 27.57 -27.01 28.65
C SER A 231 27.53 -27.97 29.86
N GLN A 232 26.62 -27.77 30.81
CA GLN A 232 26.49 -28.62 32.01
C GLN A 232 25.47 -29.76 31.83
N SER A 233 24.63 -29.68 30.79
CA SER A 233 23.64 -30.70 30.46
C SER A 233 24.30 -31.89 29.75
N HIS A 234 23.94 -33.12 30.12
CA HIS A 234 24.57 -34.38 29.68
C HIS A 234 24.44 -34.68 28.16
N GLY A 235 23.94 -33.77 27.32
CA GLY A 235 23.80 -33.93 25.87
C GLY A 235 25.11 -33.81 25.07
N PHE A 236 26.25 -33.70 25.75
CA PHE A 236 27.53 -33.26 25.18
C PHE A 236 28.36 -34.34 24.48
N GLN A 237 28.11 -35.64 24.70
CA GLN A 237 28.95 -36.67 24.09
C GLN A 237 28.53 -37.06 22.66
N THR A 238 27.31 -36.79 22.24
CA THR A 238 26.76 -37.30 20.96
C THR A 238 26.78 -36.29 19.80
N MET A 239 26.94 -34.99 20.06
CA MET A 239 26.80 -33.96 19.01
C MET A 239 28.14 -33.40 18.50
N LEU A 240 29.22 -33.44 19.28
CA LEU A 240 30.48 -32.75 18.98
C LEU A 240 31.57 -33.61 18.32
N LEU A 241 31.40 -34.92 18.19
CA LEU A 241 32.39 -35.79 17.53
C LEU A 241 32.30 -35.81 16.00
N HIS A 242 31.33 -35.11 15.39
CA HIS A 242 31.24 -34.98 13.94
C HIS A 242 31.33 -33.52 13.47
N ASP A 243 32.52 -32.98 13.73
CA ASP A 243 33.37 -32.34 12.72
C ASP A 243 33.02 -30.90 12.26
N LEU A 244 33.88 -29.97 12.70
CA LEU A 244 34.15 -28.68 12.02
C LEU A 244 35.07 -28.87 10.79
N SER A 245 35.31 -30.11 10.37
CA SER A 245 35.92 -30.47 9.10
C SER A 245 34.91 -31.24 8.21
N VAL A 246 34.71 -30.73 7.00
CA VAL A 246 34.25 -31.47 5.81
C VAL A 246 32.88 -32.21 5.87
N ASN A 247 31.78 -31.50 5.60
CA ASN A 247 30.85 -31.78 4.46
C ASN A 247 29.52 -30.98 4.55
N PRO A 248 28.94 -30.52 3.42
CA PRO A 248 27.78 -29.61 3.40
C PRO A 248 26.42 -30.25 3.73
N GLY A 249 26.32 -31.58 3.79
CA GLY A 249 25.05 -32.29 3.97
C GLY A 249 24.50 -32.30 5.41
N LEU A 250 25.35 -32.06 6.42
CA LEU A 250 25.01 -32.26 7.83
C LEU A 250 24.35 -31.03 8.50
N LEU A 251 24.48 -29.85 7.89
CA LEU A 251 23.86 -28.61 8.37
C LEU A 251 22.34 -28.72 8.44
N ARG A 252 21.73 -29.53 7.57
CA ARG A 252 20.28 -29.77 7.51
C ARG A 252 19.74 -30.48 8.74
N SER A 253 20.54 -31.36 9.36
CA SER A 253 20.14 -32.09 10.57
C SER A 253 20.26 -31.21 11.82
N ILE A 254 21.34 -30.40 11.91
CA ILE A 254 21.53 -29.39 12.95
C ILE A 254 20.47 -28.27 12.87
N LYS A 255 20.05 -27.92 11.64
CA LYS A 255 18.96 -26.96 11.37
C LYS A 255 17.66 -27.36 12.05
N LEU A 256 17.37 -28.66 12.19
CA LEU A 256 16.12 -29.14 12.80
C LEU A 256 16.17 -29.13 14.33
N SER A 257 17.28 -29.58 14.93
CA SER A 257 17.41 -29.70 16.39
C SER A 257 17.51 -28.35 17.10
N ILE A 258 18.23 -27.38 16.51
CA ILE A 258 18.36 -26.03 17.09
C ILE A 258 17.08 -25.21 16.87
N PHE A 259 16.40 -25.39 15.73
CA PHE A 259 15.13 -24.72 15.44
C PHE A 259 14.03 -25.14 16.42
N HIS A 260 13.97 -26.43 16.79
CA HIS A 260 13.07 -26.89 17.85
C HIS A 260 13.42 -26.34 19.24
N LEU A 261 14.72 -26.20 19.57
CA LEU A 261 15.13 -25.65 20.87
C LEU A 261 14.83 -24.14 20.98
N LEU A 262 14.98 -23.39 19.88
CA LEU A 262 14.65 -21.96 19.83
C LEU A 262 13.14 -21.71 19.75
N GLN A 263 12.39 -22.52 18.98
CA GLN A 263 10.93 -22.39 18.89
C GLN A 263 10.23 -22.64 20.23
N ASN A 264 10.72 -23.61 21.01
CA ASN A 264 10.19 -23.91 22.34
C ASN A 264 10.39 -22.78 23.37
N THR A 265 11.13 -21.72 23.03
CA THR A 265 11.32 -20.53 23.90
C THR A 265 10.46 -19.33 23.51
N SER A 266 9.75 -19.40 22.38
CA SER A 266 8.89 -18.31 21.87
C SER A 266 7.50 -18.23 22.52
N ASP A 267 7.13 -19.24 23.33
CA ASP A 267 5.80 -19.34 23.95
C ASP A 267 5.69 -18.60 25.30
N LEU A 268 6.38 -17.47 25.45
CA LEU A 268 6.14 -16.52 26.55
C LEU A 268 5.90 -15.11 25.98
N GLN A 269 4.69 -14.95 25.46
CA GLN A 269 4.08 -13.68 25.08
C GLN A 269 3.92 -12.78 26.31
N GLY A 270 4.53 -11.59 26.29
CA GLY A 270 4.36 -10.56 27.31
C GLY A 270 4.49 -9.15 26.73
N SER A 271 3.40 -8.67 26.10
CA SER A 271 2.97 -7.27 26.02
C SER A 271 4.05 -6.17 25.96
N ILE A 272 4.35 -5.65 24.76
CA ILE A 272 4.82 -4.27 24.60
C ILE A 272 4.04 -3.61 23.47
N ASN A 273 3.41 -2.49 23.81
CA ASN A 273 2.50 -1.69 23.00
C ASN A 273 3.13 -1.24 21.67
N THR A 274 2.37 -1.46 20.60
CA THR A 274 2.43 -0.74 19.33
C THR A 274 2.04 0.71 19.56
N ASP A 275 2.99 1.64 19.52
CA ASP A 275 2.77 3.05 19.17
C ASP A 275 4.10 3.84 19.21
N VAL A 276 4.99 3.65 18.24
CA VAL A 276 6.01 4.68 17.92
C VAL A 276 6.39 4.59 16.43
N CYS A 277 5.50 5.03 15.56
CA CYS A 277 5.84 5.43 14.19
C CYS A 277 4.97 6.62 13.77
N SER A 278 5.19 7.76 14.41
CA SER A 278 4.81 9.05 13.84
C SER A 278 5.62 10.15 14.50
N LEU A 279 6.55 10.74 13.76
CA LEU A 279 6.97 12.14 13.91
C LEU A 279 8.07 12.43 12.87
N ASN A 280 7.67 13.08 11.78
CA ASN A 280 8.52 13.99 11.01
C ASN A 280 7.61 15.04 10.38
N SER A 281 7.27 16.08 11.15
CA SER A 281 6.87 17.37 10.59
C SER A 281 7.03 18.47 11.64
N VAL A 282 7.68 19.57 11.22
CA VAL A 282 7.63 20.91 11.80
C VAL A 282 8.55 21.16 13.02
N ILE A 283 9.77 21.63 12.75
CA ILE A 283 10.41 22.71 13.53
C ILE A 283 11.22 23.59 12.55
N GLN A 284 10.61 24.65 12.03
CA GLN A 284 11.33 25.91 11.78
C GLN A 284 10.79 26.86 12.84
N ARG A 285 11.67 27.24 13.77
CA ARG A 285 11.40 28.26 14.78
C ARG A 285 11.83 29.60 14.20
N ASP A 286 10.91 30.54 14.29
CA ASP A 286 11.14 31.97 14.08
C ASP A 286 12.25 32.48 15.02
N GLU A 287 13.24 33.15 14.45
CA GLU A 287 14.04 34.15 15.16
C GLU A 287 13.76 35.50 14.49
N GLU A 288 12.84 36.24 15.09
CA GLU A 288 12.69 37.68 14.94
C GLU A 288 13.85 38.35 15.69
N GLU A 289 14.78 38.99 14.97
CA GLU A 289 15.62 40.03 15.55
C GLU A 289 15.54 41.29 14.68
N SER A 290 14.93 42.33 15.26
CA SER A 290 14.77 43.65 14.70
C SER A 290 16.08 44.43 14.73
N LYS A 291 16.48 45.06 13.61
CA LYS A 291 17.41 46.19 13.63
C LYS A 291 17.13 47.19 12.50
N MET A 292 17.25 48.46 12.89
CA MET A 292 16.67 49.66 12.30
C MET A 292 17.32 50.16 10.99
N MET A 293 16.54 50.98 10.26
CA MET A 293 16.87 52.09 9.33
C MET A 293 18.35 52.40 9.06
N ASP A 294 18.74 52.56 7.79
CA ASP A 294 18.74 53.84 7.05
C ASP A 294 19.41 53.74 5.65
N THR A 295 18.84 54.49 4.67
CA THR A 295 19.41 55.11 3.43
C THR A 295 20.44 54.33 2.57
N VAL A 296 20.32 54.22 1.24
CA VAL A 296 20.16 55.25 0.18
C VAL A 296 19.46 54.62 -1.04
#